data_AF-A0A8H6QSG6-F1
#
_entry.id   AF-A0A8H6QSG6-F1
#
_cell.length_a   1.000
_cell.length_b   1.000
_cell.length_c   1.000
_cell.angle_alpha   90.00
_cell.angle_beta   90.00
_cell.angle_gamma   90.00
#
_symmetry.space_group_name_H-M   'P 1'
#
loop_
_entity.id
_entity.type
_entity.pdbx_description
1 polymer ?
#
loop_
_entity_poly.entity_id
_entity_poly.type
_entity_poly.pdbx_seq_one_letter_code
_entity_poly.pdbx_strand_id
1 'polypeptide(L)'
;MGDRYEPSLAVLNEQVDVEKAAPQFDSRNYIPTTFPGSRVPHVVLSDGSAISDGFGKGFTMVAFLQKEAVAAGDHFQMPISLASFEEAARQHSIPLKSLCLMNETHAFRIWDACLVLVRPDGFSAWRSDSLDKVHNASQVLLQATGHTSPL
;
A
#
# COMPACT_ATOMS: atom_id res chain seq x y z
N MET A 1 -7.52 22.41 4.43
CA MET A 1 -6.06 22.32 4.62
C MET A 1 -5.67 20.92 4.19
N GLY A 2 -5.15 20.80 2.99
CA GLY A 2 -4.74 19.53 2.38
C GLY A 2 -3.30 19.70 1.92
N ASP A 3 -2.40 19.78 2.88
CA ASP A 3 -0.97 19.91 2.59
C ASP A 3 -0.47 18.59 2.01
N ARG A 4 -0.11 18.62 0.73
CA ARG A 4 0.67 17.57 0.08
C ARG A 4 2.12 17.83 0.50
N TYR A 5 2.55 17.19 1.58
CA TYR A 5 3.97 17.10 1.90
C TYR A 5 4.65 16.40 0.73
N GLU A 6 5.71 16.99 0.16
CA GLU A 6 6.68 16.22 -0.63
C GLU A 6 7.37 15.25 0.33
N PRO A 7 7.06 13.94 0.32
CA PRO A 7 7.76 13.04 1.19
C PRO A 7 8.92 12.51 0.34
N SER A 8 10.13 12.88 0.71
CA SER A 8 11.35 12.13 0.38
C SER A 8 11.26 10.62 0.72
N LEU A 9 10.16 10.20 1.35
CA LEU A 9 9.78 8.84 1.75
C LEU A 9 8.73 8.18 0.85
N ALA A 10 8.20 8.86 -0.17
CA ALA A 10 7.31 8.24 -1.15
C ALA A 10 8.14 7.47 -2.18
N VAL A 11 7.93 6.16 -2.27
CA VAL A 11 8.59 5.31 -3.25
C VAL A 11 7.67 5.19 -4.45
N LEU A 12 8.07 5.81 -5.56
CA LEU A 12 7.34 5.69 -6.82
C LEU A 12 7.64 4.32 -7.44
N ASN A 13 6.58 3.64 -7.85
CA ASN A 13 6.70 2.45 -8.68
C ASN A 13 6.69 2.89 -10.15
N GLU A 14 7.87 2.99 -10.77
CA GLU A 14 8.06 3.51 -12.13
C GLU A 14 7.22 2.79 -13.20
N GLN A 15 6.78 1.55 -12.94
CA GLN A 15 5.94 0.81 -13.89
C GLN A 15 4.46 1.19 -13.81
N VAL A 16 3.97 1.62 -12.63
CA VAL A 16 2.56 1.92 -12.37
C VAL A 16 2.30 3.43 -12.35
N ASP A 17 3.20 4.18 -11.72
CA ASP A 17 3.04 5.63 -11.49
C ASP A 17 3.39 6.47 -12.72
N VAL A 18 4.08 5.90 -13.72
CA VAL A 18 4.33 6.56 -15.03
C VAL A 18 3.08 6.54 -15.91
N GLU A 19 2.29 5.46 -15.89
CA GLU A 19 1.01 5.40 -16.63
C GLU A 19 -0.11 6.17 -15.92
N LYS A 20 -0.09 6.19 -14.58
CA LYS A 20 -1.09 6.88 -13.77
C LYS A 20 -0.51 8.17 -13.18
N ALA A 21 -0.34 9.17 -14.05
CA ALA A 21 0.14 10.49 -13.67
C ALA A 21 -0.57 11.00 -12.40
N ALA A 22 0.19 11.57 -11.47
CA ALA A 22 -0.35 12.14 -10.24
C ALA A 22 -1.55 13.06 -10.55
N PRO A 23 -2.71 12.90 -9.89
CA PRO A 23 -3.84 13.78 -10.13
C PRO A 23 -3.41 15.23 -9.90
N GLN A 24 -3.82 16.13 -10.81
CA GLN A 24 -3.57 17.57 -10.68
C GLN A 24 -4.04 18.01 -9.30
N PHE A 25 -3.13 18.62 -8.54
CA PHE A 25 -3.44 19.11 -7.21
C PHE A 25 -4.37 20.31 -7.34
N ASP A 26 -5.65 20.10 -7.08
CA ASP A 26 -6.63 21.16 -6.95
C ASP A 26 -7.01 21.31 -5.48
N SER A 27 -6.69 22.47 -4.89
CA SER A 27 -6.93 22.76 -3.48
C SER A 27 -8.43 22.78 -3.11
N ARG A 28 -9.33 22.83 -4.10
CA ARG A 28 -10.79 22.82 -3.92
C ARG A 28 -11.40 21.43 -4.17
N ASN A 29 -10.73 20.57 -4.94
CA ASN A 29 -11.20 19.23 -5.28
C ASN A 29 -10.21 18.17 -4.79
N TYR A 30 -10.40 17.70 -3.56
CA TYR A 30 -9.64 16.56 -3.04
C TYR A 30 -10.10 15.28 -3.75
N ILE A 31 -9.23 14.72 -4.60
CA ILE A 31 -9.44 13.43 -5.23
C ILE A 31 -8.82 12.36 -4.32
N PRO A 32 -9.62 11.47 -3.70
CA PRO A 32 -9.07 10.40 -2.87
C PRO A 32 -8.20 9.48 -3.75
N THR A 33 -6.94 9.33 -3.38
CA THR A 33 -5.97 8.52 -4.13
C THR A 33 -4.98 7.86 -3.19
N THR A 34 -4.52 6.67 -3.57
CA THR A 34 -3.43 5.95 -2.91
C THR A 34 -2.08 6.27 -3.54
N PHE A 35 -2.00 7.27 -4.43
CA PHE A 35 -0.76 7.70 -5.05
C PHE A 35 0.31 7.97 -3.97
N PRO A 36 1.54 7.45 -4.12
CA PRO A 36 2.59 7.60 -3.12
C PRO A 36 2.73 9.06 -2.65
N GLY A 37 2.72 9.26 -1.34
CA GLY A 37 2.71 10.58 -0.69
C GLY A 37 1.34 11.21 -0.47
N SER A 38 0.24 10.55 -0.86
CA SER A 38 -1.13 11.00 -0.58
C SER A 38 -1.69 10.32 0.66
N ARG A 39 -2.58 11.00 1.38
CA ARG A 39 -3.36 10.38 2.46
C ARG A 39 -4.27 9.31 1.88
N VAL A 40 -4.25 8.12 2.47
CA VAL A 40 -5.07 7.01 1.97
C VAL A 40 -6.56 7.30 2.14
N PRO A 41 -7.42 6.87 1.18
CA PRO A 41 -8.85 7.06 1.30
C PRO A 41 -9.43 6.35 2.52
N HIS A 42 -10.25 7.06 3.29
CA HIS A 42 -11.06 6.43 4.33
C HIS A 42 -12.20 5.65 3.68
N VAL A 43 -12.20 4.33 3.88
CA VAL A 43 -13.23 3.43 3.37
C VAL A 43 -13.72 2.52 4.49
N VAL A 44 -15.02 2.24 4.47
CA VAL A 44 -15.65 1.25 5.33
C VAL A 44 -15.64 -0.10 4.60
N LEU A 45 -15.13 -1.13 5.28
CA LEU A 45 -15.06 -2.51 4.79
C LEU A 45 -16.45 -3.16 4.85
N SER A 46 -16.60 -4.32 4.22
CA SER A 46 -17.89 -5.03 4.17
C SER A 46 -18.38 -5.48 5.56
N ASP A 47 -17.48 -5.62 6.52
CA ASP A 47 -17.77 -5.90 7.94
C ASP A 47 -18.32 -4.68 8.71
N GLY A 48 -18.29 -3.48 8.11
CA GLY A 48 -18.69 -2.23 8.76
C GLY A 48 -17.55 -1.53 9.52
N SER A 49 -16.40 -2.18 9.64
CA SER A 49 -15.17 -1.62 10.20
C SER A 49 -14.47 -0.68 9.21
N ALA A 50 -13.86 0.40 9.70
CA ALA A 50 -13.07 1.29 8.85
C ALA A 50 -11.72 0.65 8.50
N ILE A 51 -11.23 0.82 7.27
CA ILE A 51 -9.92 0.27 6.85
C ILE A 51 -8.76 0.76 7.74
N SER A 52 -8.89 1.97 8.27
CA SER A 52 -7.92 2.58 9.19
C SER A 52 -7.88 1.91 10.57
N ASP A 53 -8.94 1.22 10.99
CA ASP A 53 -8.96 0.43 12.23
C ASP A 53 -7.99 -0.76 12.13
N GLY A 54 -7.82 -1.27 10.90
CA GLY A 54 -6.87 -2.33 10.61
C GLY A 54 -5.40 -1.91 10.70
N PHE A 55 -5.10 -0.61 10.79
CA PHE A 55 -3.71 -0.12 10.80
C PHE A 55 -2.96 -0.52 12.08
N GLY A 56 -1.67 -0.83 11.91
CA GLY A 56 -0.77 -1.13 13.01
C GLY A 56 -0.19 0.13 13.65
N LYS A 57 0.61 -0.06 14.71
CA LYS A 57 1.37 1.02 15.36
C LYS A 57 2.53 1.56 14.50
N GLY A 58 2.93 0.79 13.48
CA GLY A 58 3.99 1.13 12.53
C GLY A 58 3.46 1.20 11.11
N PHE A 59 4.19 0.59 10.18
CA PHE A 59 3.75 0.46 8.80
C PHE A 59 2.69 -0.61 8.67
N THR A 60 1.75 -0.43 7.75
CA THR A 60 0.72 -1.42 7.45
C THR A 60 0.75 -1.73 5.96
N MET A 61 0.94 -2.99 5.60
CA MET A 61 0.78 -3.45 4.22
C MET A 61 -0.68 -3.86 4.01
N VAL A 62 -1.42 -3.09 3.22
CA VAL A 62 -2.80 -3.40 2.85
C VAL A 62 -2.77 -4.17 1.54
N ALA A 63 -3.27 -5.40 1.54
CA ALA A 63 -3.39 -6.23 0.35
C ALA A 63 -4.86 -6.55 0.08
N PHE A 64 -5.34 -6.14 -1.09
CA PHE A 64 -6.66 -6.51 -1.60
C PHE A 64 -6.57 -7.86 -2.33
N LEU A 65 -7.16 -8.89 -1.73
CA LEU A 65 -7.15 -10.24 -2.26
C LEU A 65 -8.53 -10.58 -2.82
N GLN A 66 -8.56 -11.01 -4.08
CA GLN A 66 -9.75 -11.60 -4.68
C GLN A 66 -9.67 -13.11 -4.54
N LYS A 67 -10.77 -13.75 -4.11
CA LYS A 67 -10.80 -15.19 -3.81
C LYS A 67 -10.35 -16.01 -5.02
N GLU A 68 -10.69 -15.58 -6.22
CA GLU A 68 -10.32 -16.17 -7.49
C GLU A 68 -8.81 -16.11 -7.76
N ALA A 69 -8.12 -15.07 -7.30
CA ALA A 69 -6.69 -14.87 -7.50
C ALA A 69 -5.83 -15.68 -6.50
N VAL A 70 -6.32 -15.92 -5.27
CA VAL A 70 -5.62 -16.70 -4.24
C VAL A 70 -6.00 -18.18 -4.20
N ALA A 71 -7.02 -18.59 -4.95
CA ALA A 71 -7.49 -19.97 -5.05
C ALA A 71 -6.93 -20.71 -6.29
N ALA A 72 -5.65 -20.53 -6.59
CA ALA A 72 -4.95 -21.41 -7.52
C ALA A 72 -4.78 -22.81 -6.87
N GLY A 73 -5.87 -23.59 -6.87
CA GLY A 73 -5.99 -24.89 -6.20
C GLY A 73 -6.88 -24.86 -4.95
N ASP A 74 -7.00 -26.01 -4.28
CA ASP A 74 -7.84 -26.22 -3.08
C ASP A 74 -7.29 -25.51 -1.81
N HIS A 75 -6.22 -24.73 -1.93
CA HIS A 75 -5.48 -24.14 -0.81
C HIS A 75 -5.32 -22.63 -0.99
N PHE A 76 -5.56 -21.87 0.07
CA PHE A 76 -5.30 -20.43 0.12
C PHE A 76 -3.80 -20.16 -0.01
N GLN A 77 -3.37 -19.50 -1.08
CA GLN A 77 -1.99 -19.10 -1.28
C GLN A 77 -1.79 -17.63 -0.94
N MET A 78 -0.89 -17.37 0.01
CA MET A 78 -0.49 -16.01 0.34
C MET A 78 0.39 -15.43 -0.78
N PRO A 79 0.16 -14.18 -1.23
CA PRO A 79 0.95 -13.58 -2.31
C PRO A 79 2.44 -13.53 -1.97
N ILE A 80 3.29 -13.91 -2.93
CA ILE A 80 4.76 -13.91 -2.77
C ILE A 80 5.28 -12.52 -2.40
N SER A 81 4.65 -11.47 -2.92
CA SER A 81 5.02 -10.09 -2.61
C SER A 81 4.83 -9.78 -1.13
N LEU A 82 3.71 -10.21 -0.53
CA LEU A 82 3.43 -9.95 0.89
C LEU A 82 4.45 -10.67 1.78
N ALA A 83 4.74 -11.94 1.50
CA ALA A 83 5.77 -12.69 2.21
C ALA A 83 7.16 -12.03 2.10
N SER A 84 7.48 -11.48 0.93
CA SER A 84 8.74 -10.76 0.71
C SER A 84 8.83 -9.47 1.54
N PHE A 85 7.72 -8.73 1.70
CA PHE A 85 7.66 -7.56 2.56
C PHE A 85 7.75 -7.91 4.04
N GLU A 86 7.09 -8.98 4.49
CA GLU A 86 7.20 -9.43 5.88
C GLU A 86 8.61 -9.88 6.23
N GLU A 87 9.26 -10.65 5.35
CA GLU A 87 10.63 -11.08 5.54
C GLU A 87 11.60 -9.89 5.57
N ALA A 88 11.45 -8.95 4.65
CA ALA A 88 12.24 -7.73 4.63
C ALA A 88 12.05 -6.89 5.90
N ALA A 89 10.80 -6.72 6.36
CA ALA A 89 10.50 -6.01 7.60
C ALA A 89 11.14 -6.70 8.81
N ARG A 90 11.08 -8.04 8.86
CA ARG A 90 11.71 -8.84 9.91
C ARG A 90 13.23 -8.68 9.91
N GLN A 91 13.87 -8.72 8.75
CA GLN A 91 15.32 -8.53 8.60
C GLN A 91 15.78 -7.15 9.07
N HIS A 92 14.99 -6.11 8.80
CA HIS A 92 15.32 -4.73 9.17
C HIS A 92 14.70 -4.29 10.50
N SER A 93 14.06 -5.21 11.25
CA SER A 93 13.33 -4.90 12.50
C SER A 93 12.32 -3.76 12.38
N ILE A 94 11.67 -3.65 11.20
CA ILE A 94 10.66 -2.65 10.90
C ILE A 94 9.30 -3.18 11.39
N PRO A 95 8.54 -2.42 12.20
CA PRO A 95 7.19 -2.82 12.59
C PRO A 95 6.25 -2.71 11.40
N LEU A 96 6.06 -3.83 10.68
CA LEU A 96 5.13 -3.97 9.57
C LEU A 96 3.96 -4.89 9.99
N LYS A 97 2.73 -4.43 9.78
CA LYS A 97 1.51 -5.23 9.95
C LYS A 97 0.93 -5.56 8.57
N SER A 98 0.70 -6.83 8.30
CA SER A 98 0.00 -7.28 7.09
C SER A 98 -1.52 -7.25 7.32
N LEU A 99 -2.25 -6.52 6.46
CA LEU A 99 -3.70 -6.43 6.46
C LEU A 99 -4.23 -6.99 5.13
N CYS A 100 -4.66 -8.25 5.16
CA CYS A 100 -5.25 -8.92 4.01
C CYS A 100 -6.77 -8.71 3.97
N LEU A 101 -7.25 -7.97 2.98
CA LEU A 101 -8.66 -7.70 2.76
C LEU A 101 -9.19 -8.64 1.69
N MET A 102 -9.97 -9.63 2.10
CA MET A 102 -10.52 -10.63 1.18
C MET A 102 -11.86 -10.17 0.62
N ASN A 103 -12.01 -10.22 -0.70
CA ASN A 103 -13.27 -9.96 -1.40
C ASN A 103 -13.85 -8.54 -1.19
N GLU A 104 -13.00 -7.56 -0.87
CA GLU A 104 -13.38 -6.17 -0.63
C GLU A 104 -13.40 -5.34 -1.92
N THR A 105 -14.27 -5.69 -2.86
CA THR A 105 -14.32 -5.07 -4.21
C THR A 105 -14.64 -3.57 -4.17
N HIS A 106 -15.43 -3.12 -3.18
CA HIS A 106 -15.77 -1.70 -3.02
C HIS A 106 -14.54 -0.88 -2.61
N ALA A 107 -13.83 -1.33 -1.57
CA ALA A 107 -12.63 -0.67 -1.10
C ALA A 107 -11.50 -0.74 -2.12
N PHE A 108 -11.34 -1.88 -2.81
CA PHE A 108 -10.39 -2.02 -3.92
C PHE A 108 -10.65 -1.00 -5.04
N ARG A 109 -11.91 -0.74 -5.42
CA ARG A 109 -12.22 0.27 -6.44
C ARG A 109 -11.87 1.70 -6.03
N ILE A 110 -11.97 2.03 -4.74
CA ILE A 110 -11.64 3.36 -4.23
C ILE A 110 -10.12 3.52 -4.08
N TRP A 111 -9.45 2.46 -3.59
CA TRP A 111 -8.01 2.47 -3.38
C TRP A 111 -7.23 2.31 -4.68
N ASP A 112 -7.80 1.62 -5.67
CA ASP A 112 -7.28 1.46 -7.02
C ASP A 112 -5.79 1.06 -7.02
N ALA A 113 -5.51 0.02 -6.25
CA ALA A 113 -4.23 -0.66 -6.10
C ALA A 113 -4.44 -2.00 -5.38
N CYS A 114 -3.67 -3.03 -5.75
CA CYS A 114 -3.74 -4.36 -5.13
C CYS A 114 -2.95 -4.42 -3.81
N LEU A 115 -1.76 -3.81 -3.76
CA LEU A 115 -0.98 -3.62 -2.54
C LEU A 115 -0.73 -2.15 -2.31
N VAL A 116 -0.84 -1.73 -1.06
CA VAL A 116 -0.48 -0.39 -0.62
C VAL A 116 0.26 -0.46 0.70
N LEU A 117 1.46 0.10 0.75
CA LEU A 117 2.21 0.31 1.97
C LEU A 117 1.75 1.62 2.61
N VAL A 118 1.17 1.54 3.79
CA VAL A 118 0.63 2.66 4.55
C VAL A 118 1.54 2.98 5.73
N ARG A 119 1.87 4.26 5.88
CA ARG A 119 2.62 4.78 7.02
C ARG A 119 1.75 4.86 8.29
N PRO A 120 2.35 4.89 9.48
CA PRO A 120 1.61 5.14 10.72
C PRO A 120 0.82 6.46 10.70
N ASP A 121 1.27 7.46 9.92
CA ASP A 121 0.58 8.73 9.72
C ASP A 121 -0.67 8.66 8.81
N GLY A 122 -0.98 7.49 8.24
CA GLY A 122 -2.10 7.29 7.31
C GLY A 122 -1.83 7.74 5.87
N PHE A 123 -0.56 7.86 5.49
CA PHE A 123 -0.15 8.20 4.11
C PHE A 123 0.33 6.96 3.36
N SER A 124 0.01 6.89 2.07
CA SER A 124 0.58 5.89 1.17
C SER A 124 2.08 6.16 0.99
N ALA A 125 2.93 5.19 1.32
CA ALA A 125 4.36 5.25 1.03
C ALA A 125 4.70 4.60 -0.32
N TRP A 126 3.95 3.56 -0.70
CA TRP A 126 4.19 2.81 -1.93
C TRP A 126 2.91 2.04 -2.32
N ARG A 127 2.74 1.73 -3.61
CA ARG A 127 1.63 0.93 -4.11
C ARG A 127 2.03 0.03 -5.30
N SER A 128 1.23 -1.00 -5.54
CA SER A 128 1.34 -1.89 -6.70
C SER A 128 -0.02 -2.45 -7.11
N ASP A 129 -0.25 -2.55 -8.41
CA ASP A 129 -1.40 -3.24 -9.00
C ASP A 129 -1.19 -4.75 -9.14
N SER A 130 0.01 -5.25 -8.83
CA SER A 130 0.36 -6.67 -8.95
C SER A 130 0.66 -7.30 -7.60
N LEU A 131 0.05 -8.45 -7.34
CA LEU A 131 0.27 -9.29 -6.16
C LEU A 131 1.52 -10.18 -6.28
N ASP A 132 2.00 -10.41 -7.50
CA ASP A 132 3.05 -11.40 -7.79
C ASP A 132 4.39 -10.79 -8.25
N LYS A 133 4.41 -9.52 -8.63
CA LYS A 133 5.56 -8.84 -9.23
C LYS A 133 6.11 -7.74 -8.35
N VAL A 134 6.70 -8.08 -7.21
CA VAL A 134 7.47 -7.13 -6.40
C VAL A 134 8.92 -7.55 -6.38
N HIS A 135 9.75 -6.84 -7.15
CA HIS A 135 11.16 -7.16 -7.29
C HIS A 135 12.08 -6.47 -6.25
N ASN A 136 11.57 -5.63 -5.35
CA ASN A 136 12.39 -4.78 -4.49
C ASN A 136 11.77 -4.46 -3.11
N ALA A 137 11.09 -5.41 -2.46
CA ALA A 137 10.37 -5.18 -1.19
C ALA A 137 11.25 -4.54 -0.09
N SER A 138 12.50 -5.01 0.09
CA SER A 138 13.43 -4.45 1.08
C SER A 138 13.82 -3.01 0.78
N GLN A 139 14.11 -2.69 -0.49
CA GLN A 139 14.44 -1.31 -0.89
C GLN A 139 13.26 -0.37 -0.66
N VAL A 140 12.04 -0.80 -1.00
CA VAL A 140 10.81 -0.03 -0.76
C VAL A 140 10.64 0.28 0.73
N LEU A 141 10.82 -0.72 1.61
CA LEU A 141 10.72 -0.53 3.06
C LEU A 141 11.83 0.37 3.62
N LEU A 142 13.07 0.20 3.16
CA LEU A 142 14.19 1.03 3.59
C LEU A 142 13.99 2.50 3.17
N GLN A 143 13.56 2.74 1.93
CA GLN A 143 13.29 4.09 1.45
C GLN A 143 12.07 4.71 2.17
N ALA A 144 11.01 3.94 2.40
CA ALA A 144 9.84 4.41 3.16
C ALA A 144 10.14 4.71 4.64
N THR A 145 11.15 4.06 5.22
CA THR A 145 11.64 4.33 6.59
C THR A 145 12.67 5.45 6.66
N GLY A 146 13.07 6.03 5.53
CA GLY A 146 14.07 7.09 5.47
C GLY A 146 15.51 6.61 5.52
N HIS A 147 15.74 5.29 5.42
CA HIS A 147 17.06 4.72 5.17
C HIS A 147 17.39 4.87 3.68
N THR A 148 17.61 6.10 3.22
CA THR A 148 18.26 6.33 1.93
C THR A 148 19.71 5.88 2.05
N SER A 149 20.04 4.66 1.61
CA SER A 149 21.43 4.37 1.24
C SER A 149 21.79 5.34 0.12
N PRO A 150 22.86 6.13 0.25
CA PRO A 150 23.38 6.87 -0.90
C PRO A 150 23.78 5.84 -1.95
N LEU A 151 23.28 6.04 -3.17
CA LEU A 151 23.74 5.35 -4.38
C LEU A 151 25.25 5.60 -4.58
#